data_AF-A0A4P7RMY9-F1
#
_entry.id   AF-A0A4P7RMY9-F1
#
_cell.length_a   1.000
_cell.length_b   1.000
_cell.length_c   1.000
_cell.angle_alpha   90.00
_cell.angle_beta   90.00
_cell.angle_gamma   90.00
#
_symmetry.space_group_name_H-M   'P 1'
#
loop_
_entity.id
_entity.type
_entity.pdbx_description
1 polymer ?
#
loop_
_entity_poly.entity_id
_entity_poly.type
_entity_poly.pdbx_seq_one_letter_code
_entity_poly.pdbx_strand_id
1 'polypeptide(L)'
;MISESSYAAVSLGDGPVSVLTVSGLGSAEFEFRPTVTMRDGTPEYLVTELGRDTPPEVAHGYPMSFVEDAECLVGSTVLPTAVVMHGVLGASLAAAGAPPIVDVLEIACPSHWGPVAVRDVRAAAMPLAREVIVVDAASAATHSVGQRAPSYAIVVELAELDSVVCAVTADGRGGYTRTCRWDVQGTRDLDGDRGAEASILDRVSSFVATQRHREGVDVFVLDTTDGGDAKVLAESPYRIHRMRGVDIVRSMAARAGLSIPADSPGQSRANPADEAGCSGSSEDETEDRWARMTPMPVRAAAWLDEVDSGAVSGARRRRKVQQAVLVAVAVAMSSAVLVALVSMRGEPDRLADPSRAESASVTIPSAQVPGPVTSSPPAPSTAAPATSAPRGVEDGPSAKYTYGRVELRIPDGWSHREEAERSILVPSDLPDRRIVVTTTVLRPGASFDEVADDLSAMVAARASDGVVGDLIRARDIGGRVALSYTESPDIDSTVNWQIFVEDDLQISIGCQSRRGEQRLLDAECAGVVSTVTVAPE
;
A
#
# COMPACT_ATOMS: atom_id res chain seq x y z
N MET A 1 -22.15 24.71 -12.91
CA MET A 1 -21.65 23.51 -13.62
C MET A 1 -21.50 22.43 -12.57
N ILE A 2 -22.08 21.26 -12.81
CA ILE A 2 -21.72 20.06 -12.04
C ILE A 2 -20.38 19.62 -12.61
N SER A 3 -19.40 19.31 -11.75
CA SER A 3 -18.18 18.66 -12.21
C SER A 3 -18.55 17.21 -12.50
N GLU A 4 -18.39 16.76 -13.74
CA GLU A 4 -18.52 15.34 -14.06
C GLU A 4 -17.36 14.62 -13.36
N SER A 5 -17.69 13.61 -12.54
CA SER A 5 -16.75 12.93 -11.66
C SER A 5 -15.67 12.22 -12.48
N SER A 6 -14.41 12.49 -12.13
CA SER A 6 -13.24 11.90 -12.78
C SER A 6 -12.72 10.70 -11.98
N TYR A 7 -12.61 9.56 -12.65
CA TYR A 7 -12.08 8.31 -12.09
C TYR A 7 -10.83 7.89 -12.88
N ALA A 8 -9.85 7.32 -12.19
CA ALA A 8 -8.77 6.59 -12.82
C ALA A 8 -8.49 5.28 -12.10
N ALA A 9 -8.24 4.22 -12.87
CA ALA A 9 -7.70 2.96 -12.39
C ALA A 9 -6.26 2.79 -12.91
N VAL A 10 -5.36 2.35 -12.04
CA VAL A 10 -3.95 2.08 -12.37
C VAL A 10 -3.56 0.68 -11.90
N SER A 11 -3.08 -0.16 -12.82
CA SER A 11 -2.45 -1.44 -12.48
C SER A 11 -0.95 -1.28 -12.59
N LEU A 12 -0.27 -1.43 -11.46
CA LEU A 12 1.18 -1.38 -11.34
C LEU A 12 1.74 -2.78 -11.55
N GLY A 13 2.50 -2.96 -12.64
CA GLY A 13 3.35 -4.13 -12.85
C GLY A 13 4.81 -3.84 -12.50
N ASP A 14 5.66 -4.87 -12.54
CA ASP A 14 7.11 -4.68 -12.49
C ASP A 14 7.62 -4.06 -13.81
N GLY A 15 7.02 -4.44 -14.95
CA GLY A 15 7.28 -3.89 -16.28
C GLY A 15 6.37 -2.68 -16.62
N PRO A 16 5.31 -2.87 -17.44
CA PRO A 16 4.38 -1.81 -17.78
C PRO A 16 3.43 -1.42 -16.64
N VAL A 17 2.98 -0.16 -16.68
CA VAL A 17 1.87 0.38 -15.91
C VAL A 17 0.68 0.56 -16.85
N SER A 18 -0.42 -0.12 -16.55
CA SER A 18 -1.69 0.08 -17.25
C SER A 18 -2.50 1.16 -16.56
N VAL A 19 -3.07 2.09 -17.34
CA VAL A 19 -3.88 3.21 -16.84
C VAL A 19 -5.19 3.25 -17.63
N LEU A 20 -6.30 3.37 -16.90
CA LEU A 20 -7.61 3.66 -17.46
C LEU A 20 -8.17 4.92 -16.80
N THR A 21 -8.64 5.86 -17.60
CA THR A 21 -9.29 7.10 -17.17
C THR A 21 -10.75 7.12 -17.61
N VAL A 22 -11.64 7.66 -16.78
CA VAL A 22 -13.06 7.90 -17.09
C VAL A 22 -13.43 9.32 -16.68
N SER A 23 -14.08 10.05 -17.57
CA SER A 23 -14.59 11.40 -17.35
C SER A 23 -15.81 11.67 -18.24
N GLY A 24 -16.44 12.85 -18.11
CA GLY A 24 -17.48 13.30 -19.05
C GLY A 24 -17.01 13.44 -20.50
N LEU A 25 -15.69 13.46 -20.76
CA LEU A 25 -15.11 13.43 -22.10
C LEU A 25 -15.00 12.02 -22.70
N GLY A 26 -15.36 10.99 -21.94
CA GLY A 26 -15.27 9.58 -22.29
C GLY A 26 -14.24 8.82 -21.44
N SER A 27 -13.99 7.57 -21.83
CA SER A 27 -12.98 6.68 -21.24
C SER A 27 -11.78 6.52 -22.16
N ALA A 28 -10.57 6.48 -21.61
CA ALA A 28 -9.35 6.14 -22.34
C ALA A 28 -8.53 5.11 -21.57
N GLU A 29 -7.81 4.25 -22.28
CA GLU A 29 -7.04 3.15 -21.71
C GLU A 29 -5.69 3.06 -22.44
N PHE A 30 -4.61 2.94 -21.66
CA PHE A 30 -3.25 2.92 -22.15
C PHE A 30 -2.39 1.96 -21.33
N GLU A 31 -1.33 1.46 -21.96
CA GLU A 31 -0.28 0.71 -21.29
C GLU A 31 1.06 1.39 -21.57
N PHE A 32 1.71 1.87 -20.51
CA PHE A 32 2.96 2.62 -20.60
C PHE A 32 4.10 1.81 -19.99
N ARG A 33 5.29 1.88 -20.59
CA ARG A 33 6.54 1.62 -19.88
C ARG A 33 7.00 2.92 -19.21
N PRO A 34 6.91 3.07 -17.88
CA PRO A 34 7.44 4.23 -17.19
C PRO A 34 8.96 4.14 -17.13
N THR A 35 9.62 5.25 -17.44
CA THR A 35 11.07 5.39 -17.30
C THR A 35 11.38 6.74 -16.65
N VAL A 36 12.46 6.80 -15.88
CA VAL A 36 12.89 8.03 -15.21
C VAL A 36 14.36 8.31 -15.50
N THR A 37 14.68 9.57 -15.79
CA THR A 37 16.04 10.06 -16.09
C THR A 37 16.30 11.38 -15.36
N MET A 38 17.56 11.81 -15.28
CA MET A 38 17.94 13.10 -14.69
C MET A 38 18.34 14.07 -15.79
N ARG A 39 17.66 15.21 -15.87
CA ARG A 39 17.93 16.30 -16.82
C ARG A 39 18.07 17.64 -16.10
N ASP A 40 19.19 18.32 -16.33
CA ASP A 40 19.50 19.62 -15.71
C ASP A 40 19.31 19.64 -14.18
N GLY A 41 19.56 18.50 -13.51
CA GLY A 41 19.41 18.32 -12.07
C GLY A 41 17.98 18.01 -11.58
N THR A 42 17.01 17.85 -12.48
CA THR A 42 15.60 17.52 -12.20
C THR A 42 15.25 16.13 -12.75
N PRO A 43 14.44 15.31 -12.08
CA PRO A 43 13.93 14.08 -12.67
C PRO A 43 12.92 14.38 -13.79
N GLU A 44 13.14 13.81 -14.97
CA GLU A 44 12.20 13.80 -16.10
C GLU A 44 11.56 12.41 -16.20
N TYR A 45 10.23 12.37 -16.17
CA TYR A 45 9.43 11.15 -16.18
C TYR A 45 8.89 10.91 -17.59
N LEU A 46 9.40 9.87 -18.24
CA LEU A 46 9.10 9.54 -19.63
C LEU A 46 8.27 8.26 -19.69
N VAL A 47 7.00 8.40 -20.09
CA VAL A 47 6.07 7.28 -20.29
C VAL A 47 5.97 6.98 -21.78
N THR A 48 6.44 5.79 -22.18
CA THR A 48 6.38 5.33 -23.57
C THR A 48 5.22 4.35 -23.72
N GLU A 49 4.27 4.64 -24.61
CA GLU A 49 3.18 3.70 -24.96
C GLU A 49 3.78 2.39 -25.49
N LEU A 50 3.32 1.25 -24.95
CA LEU A 50 3.90 -0.06 -25.25
C LEU A 50 3.79 -0.38 -26.75
N GLY A 51 4.92 -0.79 -27.36
CA GLY A 51 5.02 -1.04 -28.80
C GLY A 51 5.59 0.11 -29.63
N ARG A 52 5.95 1.25 -29.02
CA ARG A 52 6.78 2.29 -29.66
C ARG A 52 8.26 2.16 -29.28
N ASP A 53 9.16 2.55 -30.18
CA ASP A 53 10.60 2.56 -29.93
C ASP A 53 10.95 3.46 -28.73
N THR A 54 11.59 2.87 -27.72
CA THR A 54 12.12 3.62 -26.57
C THR A 54 13.46 4.27 -26.96
N PRO A 55 13.69 5.58 -26.69
CA PRO A 55 14.97 6.22 -27.01
C PRO A 55 16.12 5.57 -26.20
N PRO A 56 17.31 5.37 -26.79
CA PRO A 56 18.38 4.53 -26.23
C PRO A 56 19.23 5.24 -25.15
N GLU A 57 18.67 6.21 -24.44
CA GLU A 57 19.39 6.97 -23.41
C GLU A 57 19.32 6.29 -22.04
N VAL A 58 20.11 6.74 -21.06
CA VAL A 58 20.33 6.05 -19.77
C VAL A 58 19.18 6.29 -18.79
N ALA A 59 17.98 5.85 -19.18
CA ALA A 59 16.77 5.92 -18.38
C ALA A 59 16.59 4.64 -17.54
N HIS A 60 16.13 4.80 -16.31
CA HIS A 60 15.81 3.67 -15.45
C HIS A 60 14.43 3.13 -15.83
N GLY A 61 14.43 1.99 -16.52
CA GLY A 61 13.26 1.12 -16.60
C GLY A 61 12.95 0.51 -15.23
N TYR A 62 11.68 0.22 -14.99
CA TYR A 62 11.18 -0.44 -13.77
C TYR A 62 11.43 0.36 -12.47
N PRO A 63 11.06 1.66 -12.39
CA PRO A 63 11.12 2.42 -11.14
C PRO A 63 10.32 1.76 -10.00
N MET A 64 9.32 0.96 -10.36
CA MET A 64 8.48 0.15 -9.47
C MET A 64 9.27 -0.84 -8.61
N SER A 65 10.40 -1.36 -9.13
CA SER A 65 11.23 -2.38 -8.45
C SER A 65 11.90 -1.86 -7.17
N PHE A 66 12.03 -0.54 -7.01
CA PHE A 66 12.67 0.09 -5.85
C PHE A 66 11.70 0.43 -4.72
N VAL A 67 10.42 0.02 -4.78
CA VAL A 67 9.39 0.42 -3.82
C VAL A 67 9.61 -0.08 -2.37
N GLU A 68 10.43 -1.11 -2.17
CA GLU A 68 10.85 -1.54 -0.82
C GLU A 68 12.01 -0.68 -0.24
N ASP A 69 12.68 0.12 -1.07
CA ASP A 69 13.78 1.02 -0.68
C ASP A 69 13.27 2.44 -0.44
N ALA A 70 13.80 3.13 0.59
CA ALA A 70 13.42 4.51 0.90
C ALA A 70 13.97 5.54 -0.11
N GLU A 71 15.08 5.20 -0.77
CA GLU A 71 15.75 6.02 -1.78
C GLU A 71 16.15 5.14 -2.97
N CYS A 72 15.96 5.65 -4.19
CA CYS A 72 16.35 5.00 -5.43
C CYS A 72 17.41 5.85 -6.18
N LEU A 73 18.29 5.19 -6.92
CA LEU A 73 19.29 5.87 -7.76
C LEU A 73 18.72 6.10 -9.16
N VAL A 74 18.65 7.36 -9.61
CA VAL A 74 18.31 7.75 -10.98
C VAL A 74 19.53 8.38 -11.65
N GLY A 75 20.12 7.66 -12.61
CA GLY A 75 21.40 8.00 -13.22
C GLY A 75 22.52 7.98 -12.19
N SER A 76 22.92 9.17 -11.72
CA SER A 76 23.89 9.39 -10.65
C SER A 76 23.31 10.10 -9.42
N THR A 77 22.01 10.40 -9.40
CA THR A 77 21.33 11.15 -8.34
C THR A 77 20.49 10.22 -7.47
N VAL A 78 20.68 10.28 -6.16
CA VAL A 78 19.82 9.58 -5.19
C VAL A 78 18.57 10.43 -4.97
N LEU A 79 17.39 9.83 -5.12
CA LEU A 79 16.09 10.47 -4.93
C LEU A 79 15.23 9.64 -3.95
N PRO A 80 14.40 10.26 -3.09
CA PRO A 80 13.43 9.51 -2.29
C PRO A 80 12.45 8.76 -3.20
N THR A 81 12.24 7.47 -2.95
CA THR A 81 11.42 6.61 -3.82
C THR A 81 9.99 7.13 -3.97
N ALA A 82 9.42 7.73 -2.91
CA ALA A 82 8.10 8.36 -2.95
C ALA A 82 8.00 9.53 -3.97
N VAL A 83 9.10 10.27 -4.21
CA VAL A 83 9.14 11.35 -5.22
C VAL A 83 9.10 10.77 -6.64
N VAL A 84 9.87 9.70 -6.87
CA VAL A 84 9.88 8.99 -8.16
C VAL A 84 8.52 8.31 -8.41
N MET A 85 7.94 7.67 -7.40
CA MET A 85 6.60 7.09 -7.47
C MET A 85 5.53 8.13 -7.81
N HIS A 86 5.55 9.30 -7.16
CA HIS A 86 4.62 10.39 -7.44
C HIS A 86 4.75 10.87 -8.89
N GLY A 87 5.97 11.08 -9.39
CA GLY A 87 6.23 11.51 -10.76
C GLY A 87 5.84 10.48 -11.82
N VAL A 88 6.10 9.19 -11.57
CA VAL A 88 5.70 8.08 -12.44
C VAL A 88 4.18 7.98 -12.55
N LEU A 89 3.46 8.01 -11.43
CA LEU A 89 1.99 8.00 -11.41
C LEU A 89 1.42 9.25 -12.11
N GLY A 90 1.93 10.45 -11.79
CA GLY A 90 1.48 11.70 -12.38
C GLY A 90 1.71 11.77 -13.89
N ALA A 91 2.87 11.33 -14.38
CA ALA A 91 3.17 11.27 -15.81
C ALA A 91 2.28 10.26 -16.55
N SER A 92 2.03 9.08 -15.96
CA SER A 92 1.19 8.04 -16.55
C SER A 92 -0.29 8.48 -16.63
N LEU A 93 -0.81 9.12 -15.57
CA LEU A 93 -2.15 9.70 -15.55
C LEU A 93 -2.29 10.85 -16.55
N ALA A 94 -1.32 11.77 -16.62
CA ALA A 94 -1.33 12.88 -17.56
C ALA A 94 -1.25 12.42 -19.03
N ALA A 95 -0.46 11.38 -19.33
CA ALA A 95 -0.41 10.77 -20.66
C ALA A 95 -1.73 10.04 -21.02
N ALA A 96 -2.42 9.47 -20.03
CA ALA A 96 -3.77 8.92 -20.18
C ALA A 96 -4.89 9.98 -20.24
N GLY A 97 -4.54 11.27 -20.30
CA GLY A 97 -5.50 12.37 -20.41
C GLY A 97 -6.28 12.69 -19.13
N ALA A 98 -5.83 12.20 -17.98
CA ALA A 98 -6.45 12.53 -16.69
C ALA A 98 -6.35 14.03 -16.37
N PRO A 99 -7.32 14.61 -15.64
CA PRO A 99 -7.14 15.92 -15.02
C PRO A 99 -5.97 15.89 -14.00
N PRO A 100 -5.34 17.05 -13.67
CA PRO A 100 -4.22 17.11 -12.74
C PRO A 100 -4.52 16.60 -11.32
N ILE A 101 -5.80 16.56 -10.94
CA ILE A 101 -6.32 15.89 -9.75
C ILE A 101 -7.59 15.15 -10.21
N VAL A 102 -7.65 13.83 -10.05
CA VAL A 102 -8.89 13.06 -10.25
C VAL A 102 -9.74 13.05 -8.98
N ASP A 103 -11.04 12.76 -9.09
CA ASP A 103 -11.89 12.64 -7.90
C ASP A 103 -11.64 11.30 -7.18
N VAL A 104 -11.50 10.19 -7.93
CA VAL A 104 -11.12 8.87 -7.40
C VAL A 104 -9.96 8.27 -8.20
N LEU A 105 -8.92 7.79 -7.50
CA LEU A 105 -7.81 7.02 -8.05
C LEU A 105 -7.75 5.64 -7.38
N GLU A 106 -8.05 4.58 -8.12
CA GLU A 106 -7.94 3.20 -7.66
C GLU A 106 -6.65 2.56 -8.19
N ILE A 107 -5.80 2.03 -7.31
CA ILE A 107 -4.49 1.48 -7.66
C ILE A 107 -4.42 -0.01 -7.28
N ALA A 108 -4.16 -0.87 -8.26
CA ALA A 108 -3.78 -2.25 -8.03
C ALA A 108 -2.26 -2.36 -7.96
N CYS A 109 -1.74 -2.71 -6.78
CA CYS A 109 -0.33 -2.95 -6.52
C CYS A 109 0.01 -4.46 -6.65
N PRO A 110 1.23 -4.85 -7.07
CA PRO A 110 1.68 -6.24 -7.02
C PRO A 110 1.44 -6.86 -5.64
N SER A 111 0.83 -8.05 -5.62
CA SER A 111 0.33 -8.64 -4.37
C SER A 111 1.40 -8.95 -3.35
N HIS A 112 2.62 -9.10 -3.84
CA HIS A 112 3.78 -9.45 -3.07
C HIS A 112 4.29 -8.28 -2.20
N TRP A 113 3.94 -7.03 -2.52
CA TRP A 113 4.37 -5.84 -1.79
C TRP A 113 3.91 -5.84 -0.32
N GLY A 114 4.83 -5.49 0.57
CA GLY A 114 4.52 -5.33 2.00
C GLY A 114 3.71 -4.05 2.29
N PRO A 115 3.10 -3.94 3.48
CA PRO A 115 2.26 -2.79 3.86
C PRO A 115 2.99 -1.44 3.80
N VAL A 116 4.33 -1.43 3.95
CA VAL A 116 5.17 -0.22 3.81
C VAL A 116 5.13 0.30 2.36
N ALA A 117 5.41 -0.56 1.37
CA ALA A 117 5.35 -0.20 -0.04
C ALA A 117 3.94 0.26 -0.46
N VAL A 118 2.90 -0.44 0.00
CA VAL A 118 1.49 -0.07 -0.24
C VAL A 118 1.14 1.29 0.38
N ARG A 119 1.60 1.57 1.61
CA ARG A 119 1.43 2.86 2.29
C ARG A 119 2.16 3.98 1.54
N ASP A 120 3.40 3.74 1.14
CA ASP A 120 4.27 4.78 0.57
C ASP A 120 3.86 5.12 -0.87
N VAL A 121 3.35 4.14 -1.64
CA VAL A 121 2.67 4.38 -2.93
C VAL A 121 1.34 5.12 -2.74
N ARG A 122 0.52 4.75 -1.76
CA ARG A 122 -0.71 5.50 -1.42
C ARG A 122 -0.37 6.96 -1.09
N ALA A 123 0.67 7.20 -0.29
CA ALA A 123 1.12 8.53 0.08
C ALA A 123 1.63 9.35 -1.13
N ALA A 124 2.40 8.74 -2.02
CA ALA A 124 2.85 9.35 -3.28
C ALA A 124 1.69 9.67 -4.24
N ALA A 125 0.59 8.91 -4.17
CA ALA A 125 -0.61 9.11 -4.97
C ALA A 125 -1.55 10.21 -4.42
N MET A 126 -1.54 10.52 -3.12
CA MET A 126 -2.46 11.48 -2.50
C MET A 126 -2.52 12.87 -3.18
N PRO A 127 -1.43 13.47 -3.70
CA PRO A 127 -1.52 14.77 -4.38
C PRO A 127 -2.15 14.71 -5.78
N LEU A 128 -2.44 13.51 -6.31
CA LEU A 128 -2.99 13.28 -7.66
C LEU A 128 -4.51 13.02 -7.66
N ALA A 129 -5.14 12.88 -6.49
CA ALA A 129 -6.55 12.55 -6.38
C ALA A 129 -7.20 13.12 -5.11
N ARG A 130 -8.54 13.23 -5.07
CA ARG A 130 -9.27 13.51 -3.81
C ARG A 130 -9.35 12.27 -2.93
N GLU A 131 -9.62 11.13 -3.56
CA GLU A 131 -9.66 9.82 -2.92
C GLU A 131 -8.66 8.88 -3.60
N VAL A 132 -7.83 8.20 -2.80
CA VAL A 132 -6.93 7.14 -3.27
C VAL A 132 -7.35 5.83 -2.63
N ILE A 133 -7.82 4.90 -3.45
CA ILE A 133 -8.08 3.51 -3.09
C ILE A 133 -6.88 2.68 -3.55
N VAL A 134 -6.39 1.77 -2.71
CA VAL A 134 -5.30 0.85 -3.08
C VAL A 134 -5.72 -0.57 -2.74
N VAL A 135 -5.66 -1.45 -3.73
CA VAL A 135 -5.96 -2.88 -3.68
C VAL A 135 -4.73 -3.66 -4.13
N ASP A 136 -4.72 -4.97 -3.91
CA ASP A 136 -3.70 -5.85 -4.47
C ASP A 136 -4.15 -6.50 -5.79
N ALA A 137 -3.18 -6.80 -6.64
CA ALA A 137 -3.39 -7.31 -7.98
C ALA A 137 -4.07 -8.68 -8.00
N ALA A 138 -3.87 -9.55 -7.00
CA ALA A 138 -4.51 -10.86 -6.92
C ALA A 138 -6.00 -10.75 -6.58
N SER A 139 -6.36 -9.88 -5.63
CA SER A 139 -7.77 -9.54 -5.37
C SER A 139 -8.42 -8.95 -6.64
N ALA A 140 -7.79 -7.96 -7.27
CA ALA A 140 -8.34 -7.30 -8.46
C ALA A 140 -8.47 -8.23 -9.68
N ALA A 141 -7.52 -9.16 -9.87
CA ALA A 141 -7.57 -10.22 -10.86
C ALA A 141 -8.76 -11.16 -10.61
N THR A 142 -8.94 -11.58 -9.35
CA THR A 142 -9.99 -12.55 -8.98
C THR A 142 -11.40 -11.94 -9.09
N HIS A 143 -11.54 -10.63 -8.92
CA HIS A 143 -12.79 -9.91 -9.19
C HIS A 143 -13.14 -9.77 -10.69
N SER A 144 -12.22 -10.01 -11.62
CA SER A 144 -12.46 -9.79 -13.06
C SER A 144 -13.53 -10.69 -13.68
N VAL A 145 -13.80 -11.86 -13.08
CA VAL A 145 -14.92 -12.74 -13.46
C VAL A 145 -16.28 -12.28 -12.89
N GLY A 146 -16.34 -11.07 -12.32
CA GLY A 146 -17.55 -10.35 -11.95
C GLY A 146 -18.37 -11.06 -10.88
N GLN A 147 -19.68 -11.18 -11.09
CA GLN A 147 -20.61 -11.84 -10.17
C GLN A 147 -20.35 -13.36 -9.97
N ARG A 148 -19.35 -13.93 -10.65
CA ARG A 148 -18.87 -15.31 -10.46
C ARG A 148 -17.49 -15.38 -9.80
N ALA A 149 -17.05 -14.31 -9.14
CA ALA A 149 -15.83 -14.26 -8.32
C ALA A 149 -15.74 -15.52 -7.42
N PRO A 150 -14.73 -16.39 -7.61
CA PRO A 150 -14.69 -17.69 -6.96
C PRO A 150 -14.41 -17.56 -5.46
N SER A 151 -14.98 -18.45 -4.65
CA SER A 151 -14.71 -18.47 -3.19
C SER A 151 -13.28 -18.87 -2.85
N TYR A 152 -12.56 -19.50 -3.78
CA TYR A 152 -11.13 -19.77 -3.71
C TYR A 152 -10.53 -19.78 -5.12
N ALA A 153 -9.37 -19.14 -5.29
CA ALA A 153 -8.58 -19.20 -6.51
C ALA A 153 -7.09 -19.13 -6.20
N ILE A 154 -6.27 -19.31 -7.23
CA ILE A 154 -4.81 -19.10 -7.16
C ILE A 154 -4.46 -18.03 -8.18
N VAL A 155 -3.60 -17.09 -7.79
CA VAL A 155 -3.06 -16.08 -8.71
C VAL A 155 -1.56 -16.29 -8.87
N VAL A 156 -1.12 -16.31 -10.12
CA VAL A 156 0.27 -16.32 -10.55
C VAL A 156 0.56 -14.96 -11.16
N GLU A 157 1.28 -14.12 -10.43
CA GLU A 157 1.81 -12.85 -10.94
C GLU A 157 3.15 -13.13 -11.61
N LEU A 158 3.17 -13.06 -12.95
CA LEU A 158 4.37 -13.19 -13.75
C LEU A 158 5.05 -11.82 -13.86
N ALA A 159 6.30 -11.75 -13.41
CA ALA A 159 7.15 -10.57 -13.39
C ALA A 159 8.56 -10.92 -13.89
N GLU A 160 9.32 -9.93 -14.36
CA GLU A 160 10.55 -10.18 -15.14
C GLU A 160 11.68 -10.84 -14.31
N LEU A 161 11.74 -10.56 -13.00
CA LEU A 161 12.82 -11.00 -12.10
C LEU A 161 12.38 -12.03 -11.04
N ASP A 162 11.29 -11.75 -10.31
CA ASP A 162 10.73 -12.62 -9.28
C ASP A 162 9.20 -12.72 -9.48
N SER A 163 8.72 -13.83 -10.05
CA SER A 163 7.29 -14.10 -10.17
C SER A 163 6.72 -14.64 -8.85
N VAL A 164 5.42 -14.49 -8.59
CA VAL A 164 4.82 -14.84 -7.29
C VAL A 164 3.53 -15.64 -7.46
N VAL A 165 3.38 -16.68 -6.64
CA VAL A 165 2.12 -17.46 -6.56
C VAL A 165 1.47 -17.26 -5.18
N CYS A 166 0.21 -16.83 -5.20
CA CYS A 166 -0.61 -16.58 -4.02
C CYS A 166 -1.93 -17.36 -4.11
N ALA A 167 -2.43 -17.89 -3.00
CA ALA A 167 -3.79 -18.44 -2.93
C ALA A 167 -4.75 -17.45 -2.26
N VAL A 168 -5.83 -17.11 -2.96
CA VAL A 168 -6.86 -16.17 -2.51
C VAL A 168 -8.10 -16.92 -2.04
N THR A 169 -8.69 -16.51 -0.91
CA THR A 169 -9.94 -17.07 -0.37
C THR A 169 -10.91 -15.94 -0.07
N ALA A 170 -12.13 -16.00 -0.61
CA ALA A 170 -13.13 -14.96 -0.42
C ALA A 170 -13.54 -14.86 1.06
N ASP A 171 -13.58 -13.64 1.59
CA ASP A 171 -13.91 -13.34 2.99
C ASP A 171 -15.41 -13.43 3.34
N GLY A 172 -16.27 -13.58 2.34
CA GLY A 172 -17.74 -13.52 2.51
C GLY A 172 -18.26 -12.11 2.84
N ARG A 173 -17.51 -11.08 2.48
CA ARG A 173 -17.83 -9.64 2.52
C ARG A 173 -17.69 -8.98 1.14
N GLY A 174 -16.92 -9.58 0.25
CA GLY A 174 -16.65 -9.06 -1.11
C GLY A 174 -15.18 -8.71 -1.36
N GLY A 175 -14.27 -9.13 -0.48
CA GLY A 175 -12.82 -9.08 -0.67
C GLY A 175 -12.18 -10.46 -0.58
N TYR A 176 -10.85 -10.49 -0.52
CA TYR A 176 -10.04 -11.70 -0.54
C TYR A 176 -8.95 -11.70 0.54
N THR A 177 -8.94 -12.77 1.34
CA THR A 177 -7.81 -13.12 2.22
C THR A 177 -6.75 -13.87 1.42
N ARG A 178 -5.46 -13.66 1.74
CA ARG A 178 -4.34 -14.14 0.91
C ARG A 178 -3.42 -15.02 1.73
N THR A 179 -3.23 -16.26 1.27
CA THR A 179 -2.38 -17.25 1.94
C THR A 179 -1.08 -17.47 1.18
N CYS A 180 0.02 -17.28 1.90
CA CYS A 180 1.42 -17.55 1.51
C CYS A 180 1.93 -16.85 0.24
N ARG A 181 2.66 -15.73 0.39
CA ARG A 181 3.62 -15.28 -0.65
C ARG A 181 4.70 -16.34 -0.84
N TRP A 182 4.94 -16.73 -2.09
CA TRP A 182 6.01 -17.63 -2.50
C TRP A 182 6.65 -17.04 -3.76
N ASP A 183 7.90 -16.59 -3.63
CA ASP A 183 8.72 -16.08 -4.73
C ASP A 183 9.28 -17.24 -5.57
N VAL A 184 9.11 -17.17 -6.89
CA VAL A 184 9.68 -18.06 -7.91
C VAL A 184 10.45 -17.23 -8.93
N GLN A 185 11.32 -17.87 -9.71
CA GLN A 185 12.11 -17.21 -10.76
C GLN A 185 11.21 -16.46 -11.76
N GLY A 186 11.63 -15.27 -12.18
CA GLY A 186 10.93 -14.41 -13.13
C GLY A 186 10.92 -14.92 -14.57
N THR A 187 10.19 -14.21 -15.44
CA THR A 187 9.96 -14.67 -16.83
C THR A 187 11.24 -14.82 -17.65
N ARG A 188 12.32 -14.08 -17.34
CA ARG A 188 13.64 -14.27 -17.97
C ARG A 188 14.22 -15.68 -17.81
N ASP A 189 13.87 -16.38 -16.72
CA ASP A 189 14.32 -17.75 -16.47
C ASP A 189 13.33 -18.80 -17.04
N LEU A 190 12.09 -18.40 -17.35
CA LEU A 190 11.08 -19.29 -17.95
C LEU A 190 11.34 -19.59 -19.43
N ASP A 191 12.02 -18.70 -20.15
CA ASP A 191 12.41 -18.85 -21.57
C ASP A 191 13.57 -19.84 -21.77
N GLY A 192 13.34 -21.09 -21.37
CA GLY A 192 14.22 -22.23 -21.64
C GLY A 192 14.32 -23.24 -20.50
N ASP A 193 14.12 -22.83 -19.24
CA ASP A 193 14.19 -23.74 -18.10
C ASP A 193 12.82 -24.32 -17.73
N ARG A 194 12.58 -25.56 -18.14
CA ARG A 194 11.41 -26.35 -17.72
C ARG A 194 11.35 -26.56 -16.20
N GLY A 195 12.46 -26.42 -15.48
CA GLY A 195 12.51 -26.44 -14.02
C GLY A 195 11.80 -25.25 -13.38
N ALA A 196 11.89 -24.07 -13.97
CA ALA A 196 11.21 -22.87 -13.49
C ALA A 196 9.69 -22.95 -13.75
N GLU A 197 9.26 -23.39 -14.93
CA GLU A 197 7.83 -23.68 -15.17
C GLU A 197 7.30 -24.79 -14.25
N ALA A 198 8.06 -25.88 -14.08
CA ALA A 198 7.67 -26.98 -13.18
C ALA A 198 7.59 -26.52 -11.71
N SER A 199 8.39 -25.54 -11.29
CA SER A 199 8.30 -24.92 -9.96
C SER A 199 6.98 -24.18 -9.76
N ILE A 200 6.50 -23.45 -10.77
CA ILE A 200 5.17 -22.82 -10.76
C ILE A 200 4.06 -23.88 -10.73
N LEU A 201 4.17 -24.94 -11.54
CA LEU A 201 3.18 -26.02 -11.56
C LEU A 201 3.12 -26.78 -10.23
N ASP A 202 4.25 -27.12 -9.62
CA ASP A 202 4.32 -27.72 -8.28
C ASP A 202 3.70 -26.79 -7.23
N ARG A 203 3.96 -25.48 -7.33
CA ARG A 203 3.38 -24.48 -6.41
C ARG A 203 1.87 -24.39 -6.50
N VAL A 204 1.32 -24.25 -7.70
CA VAL A 204 -0.13 -24.25 -7.92
C VAL A 204 -0.74 -25.57 -7.47
N SER A 205 -0.10 -26.70 -7.80
CA SER A 205 -0.55 -28.04 -7.37
C SER A 205 -0.58 -28.20 -5.86
N SER A 206 0.42 -27.66 -5.16
CA SER A 206 0.52 -27.66 -3.70
C SER A 206 -0.61 -26.86 -3.06
N PHE A 207 -0.91 -25.66 -3.58
CA PHE A 207 -2.07 -24.87 -3.15
C PHE A 207 -3.39 -25.60 -3.39
N VAL A 208 -3.64 -26.14 -4.59
CA VAL A 208 -4.85 -26.94 -4.88
C VAL A 208 -4.96 -28.16 -3.96
N ALA A 209 -3.84 -28.80 -3.61
CA ALA A 209 -3.83 -29.94 -2.70
C ALA A 209 -4.25 -29.61 -1.25
N THR A 210 -4.20 -28.33 -0.83
CA THR A 210 -4.74 -27.89 0.47
C THR A 210 -6.27 -27.85 0.49
N GLN A 211 -6.92 -27.75 -0.66
CA GLN A 211 -8.38 -27.59 -0.74
C GLN A 211 -9.16 -28.89 -0.52
N ARG A 212 -10.30 -28.74 0.16
CA ARG A 212 -11.23 -29.87 0.45
C ARG A 212 -12.03 -30.30 -0.79
N HIS A 213 -12.22 -29.38 -1.74
CA HIS A 213 -12.86 -29.63 -3.03
C HIS A 213 -11.80 -29.42 -4.13
N ARG A 214 -11.57 -30.45 -4.95
CA ARG A 214 -10.44 -30.51 -5.90
C ARG A 214 -10.80 -30.23 -7.35
N GLU A 215 -12.07 -30.13 -7.66
CA GLU A 215 -12.57 -29.96 -9.03
C GLU A 215 -12.88 -28.48 -9.30
N GLY A 216 -12.35 -27.96 -10.41
CA GLY A 216 -12.74 -26.63 -10.92
C GLY A 216 -12.11 -25.42 -10.24
N VAL A 217 -10.94 -25.54 -9.60
CA VAL A 217 -10.18 -24.37 -9.10
C VAL A 217 -9.79 -23.46 -10.28
N ASP A 218 -10.14 -22.19 -10.13
CA ASP A 218 -9.74 -21.11 -11.02
C ASP A 218 -8.31 -20.64 -10.72
N VAL A 219 -7.50 -20.48 -11.76
CA VAL A 219 -6.12 -20.02 -11.65
C VAL A 219 -5.92 -18.83 -12.58
N PHE A 220 -5.68 -17.65 -12.00
CA PHE A 220 -5.40 -16.43 -12.73
C PHE A 220 -3.90 -16.34 -12.99
N VAL A 221 -3.51 -16.03 -14.22
CA VAL A 221 -2.12 -15.76 -14.63
C VAL A 221 -2.08 -14.32 -15.11
N LEU A 222 -1.62 -13.42 -14.23
CA LEU A 222 -1.47 -12.00 -14.50
C LEU A 222 -0.06 -11.74 -15.01
N ASP A 223 0.07 -11.38 -16.28
CA ASP A 223 1.34 -11.01 -16.89
C ASP A 223 1.62 -9.52 -16.67
N THR A 224 2.69 -9.23 -15.93
CA THR A 224 3.17 -7.86 -15.64
C THR A 224 4.46 -7.53 -16.40
N THR A 225 4.70 -8.21 -17.54
CA THR A 225 5.96 -8.12 -18.29
C THR A 225 5.80 -7.57 -19.72
N ASP A 226 6.92 -7.05 -20.22
CA ASP A 226 7.04 -6.41 -21.52
C ASP A 226 7.14 -7.43 -22.68
N GLY A 227 6.01 -8.03 -23.06
CA GLY A 227 5.90 -8.91 -24.24
C GLY A 227 5.26 -10.28 -24.00
N GLY A 228 4.40 -10.41 -22.98
CA GLY A 228 3.83 -11.66 -22.51
C GLY A 228 3.18 -12.59 -23.56
N ASP A 229 3.89 -13.67 -23.90
CA ASP A 229 3.34 -14.91 -24.50
C ASP A 229 3.82 -16.16 -23.70
N ALA A 230 4.02 -15.96 -22.39
CA ALA A 230 4.56 -16.97 -21.47
C ALA A 230 3.51 -18.07 -21.19
N LYS A 231 3.63 -19.20 -21.90
CA LYS A 231 2.63 -20.31 -21.89
C LYS A 231 2.63 -21.20 -20.63
N VAL A 232 3.17 -20.68 -19.53
CA VAL A 232 3.13 -21.28 -18.18
C VAL A 232 1.75 -21.86 -17.87
N LEU A 233 1.70 -23.12 -17.40
CA LEU A 233 0.47 -23.86 -17.05
C LEU A 233 -0.48 -24.19 -18.22
N ALA A 234 -0.12 -23.97 -19.49
CA ALA A 234 -1.00 -24.25 -20.63
C ALA A 234 -1.38 -25.74 -20.80
N GLU A 235 -0.52 -26.66 -20.35
CA GLU A 235 -0.79 -28.12 -20.33
C GLU A 235 -1.36 -28.61 -18.98
N SER A 236 -1.71 -27.70 -18.05
CA SER A 236 -2.20 -28.05 -16.71
C SER A 236 -3.71 -28.39 -16.69
N PRO A 237 -4.20 -29.14 -15.68
CA PRO A 237 -5.61 -29.53 -15.59
C PRO A 237 -6.53 -28.44 -14.97
N TYR A 238 -6.05 -27.20 -14.82
CA TYR A 238 -6.74 -26.12 -14.10
C TYR A 238 -7.50 -25.18 -15.04
N ARG A 239 -8.49 -24.43 -14.53
CA ARG A 239 -9.14 -23.38 -15.34
C ARG A 239 -8.27 -22.13 -15.33
N ILE A 240 -7.43 -21.99 -16.36
CA ILE A 240 -6.52 -20.84 -16.50
C ILE A 240 -7.26 -19.63 -17.07
N HIS A 241 -7.22 -18.51 -16.34
CA HIS A 241 -7.60 -17.18 -16.84
C HIS A 241 -6.32 -16.38 -17.06
N ARG A 242 -6.03 -15.96 -18.30
CA ARG A 242 -4.88 -15.09 -18.58
C ARG A 242 -5.31 -13.63 -18.57
N MET A 243 -4.50 -12.79 -17.95
CA MET A 243 -4.78 -11.37 -17.75
C MET A 243 -3.52 -10.53 -17.94
N ARG A 244 -3.70 -9.26 -18.30
CA ARG A 244 -2.68 -8.20 -18.28
C ARG A 244 -3.19 -7.04 -17.43
N GLY A 245 -2.35 -6.04 -17.15
CA GLY A 245 -2.75 -4.87 -16.35
C GLY A 245 -3.96 -4.11 -16.90
N VAL A 246 -4.20 -4.16 -18.21
CA VAL A 246 -5.41 -3.61 -18.87
C VAL A 246 -6.71 -4.30 -18.40
N ASP A 247 -6.70 -5.61 -18.20
CA ASP A 247 -7.86 -6.36 -17.73
C ASP A 247 -8.15 -6.08 -16.24
N ILE A 248 -7.09 -5.78 -15.47
CA ILE A 248 -7.17 -5.36 -14.07
C ILE A 248 -7.85 -3.99 -13.95
N VAL A 249 -7.42 -2.97 -14.72
CA VAL A 249 -8.04 -1.63 -14.65
C VAL A 249 -9.48 -1.60 -15.19
N ARG A 250 -9.82 -2.45 -16.17
CA ARG A 250 -11.21 -2.69 -16.61
C ARG A 250 -12.06 -3.32 -15.51
N SER A 251 -11.53 -4.35 -14.82
CA SER A 251 -12.18 -5.01 -13.68
C SER A 251 -12.51 -4.00 -12.56
N MET A 252 -11.54 -3.16 -12.20
CA MET A 252 -11.70 -2.09 -11.19
C MET A 252 -12.79 -1.08 -11.58
N ALA A 253 -12.72 -0.53 -12.81
CA ALA A 253 -13.71 0.42 -13.30
C ALA A 253 -15.14 -0.18 -13.38
N ALA A 254 -15.28 -1.41 -13.87
CA ALA A 254 -16.57 -2.09 -13.91
C ALA A 254 -17.13 -2.34 -12.50
N ARG A 255 -16.27 -2.64 -11.52
CA ARG A 255 -16.63 -2.79 -10.10
C ARG A 255 -17.06 -1.46 -9.46
N ALA A 256 -16.52 -0.33 -9.93
CA ALA A 256 -16.99 1.03 -9.61
C ALA A 256 -18.29 1.43 -10.34
N GLY A 257 -18.92 0.53 -11.11
CA GLY A 257 -20.14 0.79 -11.88
C GLY A 257 -19.92 1.54 -13.19
N LEU A 258 -18.68 1.71 -13.64
CA LEU A 258 -18.34 2.44 -14.85
C LEU A 258 -18.38 1.49 -16.06
N SER A 259 -19.49 1.54 -16.79
CA SER A 259 -19.71 0.74 -18.00
C SER A 259 -18.87 1.26 -19.18
N ILE A 260 -17.62 0.80 -19.28
CA ILE A 260 -16.76 1.02 -20.44
C ILE A 260 -17.32 0.22 -21.64
N PRO A 261 -17.59 0.84 -22.79
CA PRO A 261 -17.97 0.10 -23.99
C PRO A 261 -16.79 -0.76 -24.49
N ALA A 262 -17.02 -2.06 -24.64
CA ALA A 262 -15.98 -3.01 -25.05
C ALA A 262 -15.36 -2.69 -26.43
N ASP A 263 -16.12 -2.00 -27.29
CA ASP A 263 -15.74 -1.62 -28.65
C ASP A 263 -15.38 -0.13 -28.80
N SER A 264 -15.13 0.61 -27.70
CA SER A 264 -14.53 1.96 -27.77
C SER A 264 -13.07 1.85 -28.22
N PRO A 265 -12.69 2.21 -29.46
CA PRO A 265 -11.31 2.08 -29.88
C PRO A 265 -10.52 3.21 -29.24
N GLY A 266 -9.48 2.88 -28.46
CA GLY A 266 -8.38 3.82 -28.25
C GLY A 266 -7.88 4.30 -29.61
N GLN A 267 -7.49 5.57 -29.74
CA GLN A 267 -7.16 6.19 -31.04
C GLN A 267 -5.78 5.75 -31.58
N SER A 268 -5.55 4.44 -31.63
CA SER A 268 -4.53 3.81 -32.46
C SER A 268 -4.82 4.12 -33.92
N ARG A 269 -4.11 5.13 -34.44
CA ARG A 269 -4.29 5.66 -35.79
C ARG A 269 -3.62 4.76 -36.83
N ALA A 270 -4.07 3.52 -36.90
CA ALA A 270 -3.61 2.53 -37.87
C ALA A 270 -3.96 2.94 -39.32
N ASN A 271 -3.20 2.40 -40.28
CA ASN A 271 -3.41 2.69 -41.70
C ASN A 271 -4.63 1.93 -42.26
N PRO A 272 -5.30 2.47 -43.29
CA PRO A 272 -6.48 1.84 -43.89
C PRO A 272 -6.09 0.68 -44.83
N ALA A 273 -6.20 -0.54 -44.32
CA ALA A 273 -6.32 -1.77 -45.11
C ALA A 273 -7.17 -2.80 -44.33
N ASP A 274 -7.93 -3.62 -45.05
CA ASP A 274 -8.70 -4.79 -44.60
C ASP A 274 -10.02 -4.54 -43.82
N GLU A 275 -11.05 -4.04 -44.51
CA GLU A 275 -12.47 -4.20 -44.13
C GLU A 275 -13.07 -5.50 -44.71
N ALA A 276 -13.62 -6.41 -43.87
CA ALA A 276 -14.34 -7.61 -44.37
C ALA A 276 -15.32 -8.30 -43.38
N GLY A 277 -16.36 -7.60 -42.90
CA GLY A 277 -17.55 -8.22 -42.26
C GLY A 277 -17.36 -8.76 -40.83
N CYS A 278 -18.40 -9.21 -40.11
CA CYS A 278 -19.85 -9.24 -40.38
C CYS A 278 -20.64 -8.96 -39.08
N SER A 279 -21.87 -8.44 -39.19
CA SER A 279 -22.74 -8.12 -38.06
C SER A 279 -23.64 -9.28 -37.60
N GLY A 280 -23.98 -9.30 -36.32
CA GLY A 280 -24.98 -10.21 -35.73
C GLY A 280 -25.46 -9.70 -34.37
N SER A 281 -26.74 -9.36 -34.25
CA SER A 281 -27.35 -8.76 -33.05
C SER A 281 -28.32 -9.71 -32.35
N SER A 282 -28.32 -9.70 -31.02
CA SER A 282 -29.39 -10.26 -30.19
C SER A 282 -29.46 -9.53 -28.85
N GLU A 283 -30.58 -8.86 -28.59
CA GLU A 283 -30.87 -8.15 -27.34
C GLU A 283 -31.71 -9.02 -26.39
N ASP A 284 -31.71 -8.60 -25.12
CA ASP A 284 -32.84 -8.62 -24.17
C ASP A 284 -33.09 -9.79 -23.17
N GLU A 285 -33.82 -9.42 -22.10
CA GLU A 285 -34.47 -10.19 -21.03
C GLU A 285 -33.64 -11.07 -20.08
N THR A 286 -33.18 -10.53 -18.93
CA THR A 286 -33.02 -11.34 -17.69
C THR A 286 -33.14 -10.62 -16.31
N GLU A 287 -33.40 -9.30 -16.24
CA GLU A 287 -33.37 -8.54 -14.97
C GLU A 287 -34.75 -8.31 -14.28
N ASP A 288 -35.44 -9.34 -13.74
CA ASP A 288 -36.57 -9.07 -12.81
C ASP A 288 -37.01 -10.25 -11.89
N ARG A 289 -36.09 -10.90 -11.12
CA ARG A 289 -36.50 -12.10 -10.35
C ARG A 289 -35.91 -12.37 -8.95
N TRP A 290 -34.80 -11.77 -8.52
CA TRP A 290 -34.13 -12.17 -7.27
C TRP A 290 -34.29 -11.26 -6.04
N ALA A 291 -35.18 -10.27 -6.08
CA ALA A 291 -35.53 -9.47 -4.91
C ALA A 291 -36.48 -10.22 -3.93
N ARG A 292 -35.91 -10.96 -2.96
CA ARG A 292 -36.57 -11.28 -1.67
C ARG A 292 -35.60 -11.76 -0.59
N MET A 293 -35.76 -11.24 0.63
CA MET A 293 -34.77 -11.30 1.72
C MET A 293 -34.46 -12.69 2.29
N THR A 294 -33.22 -12.84 2.75
CA THR A 294 -32.80 -13.72 3.87
C THR A 294 -32.39 -12.87 5.07
N PRO A 295 -32.55 -13.36 6.32
CA PRO A 295 -32.28 -12.57 7.53
C PRO A 295 -30.78 -12.39 7.80
N MET A 296 -30.41 -11.24 8.38
CA MET A 296 -29.01 -10.90 8.70
C MET A 296 -28.56 -11.58 10.02
N PRO A 297 -27.36 -12.18 10.07
CA PRO A 297 -26.74 -12.63 11.32
C PRO A 297 -26.14 -11.44 12.07
N VAL A 298 -26.03 -11.55 13.40
CA VAL A 298 -25.26 -10.60 14.21
C VAL A 298 -23.79 -10.69 13.80
N ARG A 299 -23.17 -9.55 13.48
CA ARG A 299 -21.72 -9.42 13.27
C ARG A 299 -21.16 -8.32 14.16
N ALA A 300 -21.02 -8.62 15.45
CA ALA A 300 -20.21 -7.77 16.31
C ALA A 300 -18.81 -7.58 15.69
N ALA A 301 -18.25 -6.37 15.80
CA ALA A 301 -16.91 -6.01 15.31
C ALA A 301 -16.65 -6.20 13.80
N ALA A 302 -17.63 -5.85 12.94
CA ALA A 302 -17.46 -5.92 11.49
C ALA A 302 -16.20 -5.22 10.94
N TRP A 303 -15.75 -4.12 11.55
CA TRP A 303 -14.61 -3.31 11.10
C TRP A 303 -13.22 -3.90 11.40
N LEU A 304 -13.12 -4.95 12.24
CA LEU A 304 -11.83 -5.52 12.65
C LEU A 304 -11.08 -6.24 11.52
N ASP A 305 -11.69 -6.44 10.35
CA ASP A 305 -11.13 -7.29 9.29
C ASP A 305 -10.16 -6.56 8.33
N GLU A 306 -9.95 -5.25 8.47
CA GLU A 306 -9.05 -4.45 7.61
C GLU A 306 -7.54 -4.75 7.77
N VAL A 307 -7.13 -5.51 8.80
CA VAL A 307 -5.75 -5.46 9.33
C VAL A 307 -4.89 -6.71 9.04
N ASP A 308 -5.47 -7.81 8.52
CA ASP A 308 -4.84 -9.15 8.50
C ASP A 308 -3.75 -9.36 7.40
N SER A 309 -2.81 -8.42 7.26
CA SER A 309 -1.80 -8.40 6.17
C SER A 309 -0.33 -8.33 6.62
N GLY A 310 -0.02 -8.28 7.93
CA GLY A 310 1.29 -7.78 8.40
C GLY A 310 2.35 -8.78 8.90
N ALA A 311 1.99 -9.76 9.73
CA ALA A 311 2.81 -10.07 10.92
C ALA A 311 4.12 -10.89 10.76
N VAL A 312 4.29 -11.72 9.71
CA VAL A 312 5.20 -12.88 9.79
C VAL A 312 6.63 -12.68 9.20
N SER A 313 6.87 -11.61 8.42
CA SER A 313 8.02 -11.53 7.51
C SER A 313 9.41 -11.29 8.14
N GLY A 314 9.48 -10.57 9.26
CA GLY A 314 10.74 -9.92 9.72
C GLY A 314 11.88 -10.85 10.15
N ALA A 315 11.58 -12.07 10.63
CA ALA A 315 12.56 -12.89 11.34
C ALA A 315 13.62 -13.58 10.44
N ARG A 316 13.31 -13.87 9.16
CA ARG A 316 14.21 -14.65 8.28
C ARG A 316 15.13 -13.80 7.40
N ARG A 317 14.71 -12.62 6.92
CA ARG A 317 15.51 -11.79 5.96
C ARG A 317 16.87 -11.39 6.57
N ARG A 318 16.92 -11.04 7.86
CA ARG A 318 18.15 -10.63 8.57
C ARG A 318 19.32 -11.63 8.50
N ARG A 319 19.07 -12.95 8.46
CA ARG A 319 20.15 -13.95 8.37
C ARG A 319 20.80 -14.03 6.99
N LYS A 320 20.04 -13.83 5.90
CA LYS A 320 20.60 -13.83 4.53
C LYS A 320 21.46 -12.58 4.26
N VAL A 321 21.00 -11.40 4.69
CA VAL A 321 21.73 -10.13 4.50
C VAL A 321 23.10 -10.17 5.19
N GLN A 322 23.19 -10.72 6.42
CA GLN A 322 24.46 -10.88 7.12
C GLN A 322 25.45 -11.82 6.41
N GLN A 323 24.98 -12.78 5.61
CA GLN A 323 25.84 -13.66 4.81
C GLN A 323 26.32 -12.96 3.53
N ALA A 324 25.47 -12.19 2.86
CA ALA A 324 25.83 -11.44 1.64
C ALA A 324 26.94 -10.40 1.90
N VAL A 325 26.82 -9.63 2.99
CA VAL A 325 27.84 -8.63 3.39
C VAL A 325 29.20 -9.29 3.68
N LEU A 326 29.19 -10.47 4.29
CA LEU A 326 30.41 -11.25 4.58
C LEU A 326 31.14 -11.70 3.31
N VAL A 327 30.40 -12.09 2.26
CA VAL A 327 30.97 -12.46 0.96
C VAL A 327 31.56 -11.23 0.26
N ALA A 328 30.87 -10.09 0.25
CA ALA A 328 31.36 -8.85 -0.35
C ALA A 328 32.69 -8.39 0.26
N VAL A 329 32.81 -8.42 1.59
CA VAL A 329 34.05 -8.09 2.30
C VAL A 329 35.19 -9.07 1.96
N ALA A 330 34.90 -10.38 1.84
CA ALA A 330 35.89 -11.38 1.46
C ALA A 330 36.43 -11.16 0.02
N VAL A 331 35.55 -10.77 -0.93
CA VAL A 331 35.96 -10.45 -2.31
C VAL A 331 36.82 -9.19 -2.34
N ALA A 332 36.45 -8.13 -1.62
CA ALA A 332 37.22 -6.88 -1.54
C ALA A 332 38.62 -7.08 -0.90
N MET A 333 38.71 -7.88 0.16
CA MET A 333 40.00 -8.29 0.75
C MET A 333 40.85 -9.10 -0.23
N SER A 334 40.23 -9.98 -1.01
CA SER A 334 40.93 -10.81 -2.00
C SER A 334 41.51 -9.98 -3.15
N SER A 335 40.77 -9.00 -3.67
CA SER A 335 41.28 -8.11 -4.72
C SER A 335 42.38 -7.18 -4.23
N ALA A 336 42.28 -6.65 -3.01
CA ALA A 336 43.34 -5.84 -2.40
C ALA A 336 44.67 -6.62 -2.24
N VAL A 337 44.60 -7.88 -1.79
CA VAL A 337 45.78 -8.76 -1.70
C VAL A 337 46.35 -9.09 -3.09
N LEU A 338 45.49 -9.28 -4.10
CA LEU A 338 45.94 -9.54 -5.47
C LEU A 338 46.69 -8.33 -6.06
N VAL A 339 46.17 -7.12 -5.86
CA VAL A 339 46.83 -5.87 -6.30
C VAL A 339 48.18 -5.70 -5.61
N ALA A 340 48.27 -5.94 -4.29
CA ALA A 340 49.54 -5.91 -3.58
C ALA A 340 50.57 -6.93 -4.13
N LEU A 341 50.14 -8.17 -4.38
CA LEU A 341 51.01 -9.23 -4.93
C LEU A 341 51.49 -8.94 -6.36
N VAL A 342 50.70 -8.24 -7.18
CA VAL A 342 51.12 -7.78 -8.50
C VAL A 342 52.12 -6.62 -8.38
N SER A 343 51.87 -5.65 -7.49
CA SER A 343 52.78 -4.52 -7.24
C SER A 343 54.16 -4.92 -6.73
N MET A 344 54.30 -6.06 -6.04
CA MET A 344 55.58 -6.54 -5.50
C MET A 344 56.41 -7.42 -6.45
N ARG A 345 56.17 -7.38 -7.78
CA ARG A 345 56.90 -8.19 -8.79
C ARG A 345 57.68 -7.38 -9.83
N GLY A 346 57.90 -6.08 -9.62
CA GLY A 346 58.66 -5.20 -10.51
C GLY A 346 60.17 -5.13 -10.24
N GLU A 347 60.93 -6.07 -10.81
CA GLU A 347 62.39 -6.09 -11.07
C GLU A 347 63.43 -5.92 -9.90
N PRO A 348 64.69 -6.39 -10.09
CA PRO A 348 65.68 -6.51 -9.01
C PRO A 348 66.90 -5.57 -9.11
N ASP A 349 67.84 -5.77 -8.16
CA ASP A 349 69.22 -5.27 -8.09
C ASP A 349 69.49 -3.76 -7.95
N ARG A 350 69.78 -3.35 -6.69
CA ARG A 350 71.18 -3.06 -6.32
C ARG A 350 71.47 -3.15 -4.81
N LEU A 351 72.33 -4.11 -4.48
CA LEU A 351 73.29 -4.23 -3.37
C LEU A 351 73.34 -3.15 -2.25
N ALA A 352 73.36 -3.66 -1.00
CA ALA A 352 74.21 -3.31 0.18
C ALA A 352 74.75 -1.87 0.38
N ASP A 353 74.90 -1.35 1.61
CA ASP A 353 75.28 -2.02 2.87
C ASP A 353 74.76 -1.24 4.11
N PRO A 354 74.62 -1.82 5.32
CA PRO A 354 73.94 -1.17 6.45
C PRO A 354 74.91 -0.49 7.44
N SER A 355 74.43 0.53 8.16
CA SER A 355 74.98 0.88 9.48
C SER A 355 74.13 1.84 10.32
N ARG A 356 74.01 1.48 11.61
CA ARG A 356 74.05 2.37 12.80
C ARG A 356 72.95 3.43 12.99
N ALA A 357 71.97 3.04 13.80
CA ALA A 357 71.48 3.67 15.05
C ALA A 357 71.64 5.19 15.36
N GLU A 358 70.71 5.65 16.20
CA GLU A 358 70.68 6.89 17.01
C GLU A 358 70.13 8.20 16.37
N SER A 359 68.86 8.46 16.72
CA SER A 359 68.43 9.61 17.56
C SER A 359 68.44 11.06 17.04
N ALA A 360 67.41 11.78 17.51
CA ALA A 360 67.34 13.22 17.84
C ALA A 360 66.86 14.25 16.77
N SER A 361 65.54 14.48 16.81
CA SER A 361 64.93 15.80 17.13
C SER A 361 64.70 16.85 16.01
N VAL A 362 63.90 17.88 16.40
CA VAL A 362 63.54 19.14 15.69
C VAL A 362 62.40 19.00 14.65
N THR A 363 61.29 19.76 14.66
CA THR A 363 60.66 20.62 15.70
C THR A 363 59.15 20.80 15.40
N ILE A 364 58.38 21.18 16.45
CA ILE A 364 56.92 21.42 16.50
C ILE A 364 56.42 22.60 15.61
N PRO A 365 55.11 22.67 15.28
CA PRO A 365 54.11 23.32 16.17
C PRO A 365 52.89 22.42 16.44
N SER A 366 52.41 22.18 17.66
CA SER A 366 52.14 23.04 18.84
C SER A 366 50.71 23.61 18.80
N ALA A 367 49.77 22.85 19.38
CA ALA A 367 48.40 23.30 19.62
C ALA A 367 48.32 24.12 20.91
N GLN A 368 47.75 25.33 20.86
CA GLN A 368 47.55 26.17 22.04
C GLN A 368 46.11 26.08 22.55
N VAL A 369 45.98 25.76 23.84
CA VAL A 369 44.77 26.03 24.65
C VAL A 369 45.15 27.04 25.73
N PRO A 370 44.60 28.27 25.71
CA PRO A 370 44.83 29.25 26.76
C PRO A 370 43.54 29.65 27.51
N GLY A 371 43.27 28.97 28.63
CA GLY A 371 42.66 29.56 29.83
C GLY A 371 41.13 29.82 29.85
N PRO A 372 40.50 29.76 31.04
CA PRO A 372 39.15 30.27 31.27
C PRO A 372 39.17 31.80 31.45
N VAL A 373 38.29 32.52 30.76
CA VAL A 373 38.12 33.97 30.93
C VAL A 373 37.05 34.28 31.97
N THR A 374 37.47 34.78 33.13
CA THR A 374 36.57 35.27 34.19
C THR A 374 36.06 36.67 33.85
N SER A 375 34.76 36.83 33.59
CA SER A 375 34.14 38.15 33.38
C SER A 375 32.75 38.28 34.00
N SER A 376 32.70 38.95 35.16
CA SER A 376 31.52 39.61 35.74
C SER A 376 31.48 41.10 35.33
N PRO A 377 30.44 41.91 35.60
CA PRO A 377 29.06 41.62 36.07
C PRO A 377 28.05 42.09 34.96
N PRO A 378 26.80 42.64 35.16
CA PRO A 378 26.16 43.32 36.30
C PRO A 378 24.90 42.63 36.88
N ALA A 379 24.37 43.21 37.97
CA ALA A 379 23.08 42.85 38.59
C ALA A 379 21.88 43.58 37.90
N PRO A 380 20.61 43.28 38.24
CA PRO A 380 19.49 43.48 37.32
C PRO A 380 19.01 44.93 37.20
N SER A 381 18.46 45.25 36.02
CA SER A 381 17.65 46.45 35.78
C SER A 381 16.18 46.04 35.57
N THR A 382 15.29 46.53 36.42
CA THR A 382 13.85 46.25 36.35
C THR A 382 13.21 47.07 35.23
N ALA A 383 12.94 46.44 34.10
CA ALA A 383 12.11 46.99 33.03
C ALA A 383 11.18 45.90 32.49
N ALA A 384 9.87 46.10 32.61
CA ALA A 384 8.86 45.17 32.08
C ALA A 384 8.46 45.59 30.65
N PRO A 385 8.67 44.74 29.63
CA PRO A 385 7.96 44.86 28.36
C PRO A 385 6.52 44.37 28.53
N ALA A 386 5.58 44.94 27.76
CA ALA A 386 4.17 44.61 27.90
C ALA A 386 3.85 43.15 27.52
N THR A 387 2.85 42.56 28.19
CA THR A 387 2.21 41.31 27.77
C THR A 387 1.49 41.52 26.44
N SER A 388 2.20 41.33 25.34
CA SER A 388 1.60 41.14 24.01
C SER A 388 0.88 39.78 24.01
N ALA A 389 -0.39 39.79 24.42
CA ALA A 389 -1.23 38.60 24.33
C ALA A 389 -1.24 38.09 22.88
N PRO A 390 -1.06 36.78 22.64
CA PRO A 390 -1.51 36.19 21.39
C PRO A 390 -2.97 36.56 21.20
N ARG A 391 -3.37 36.93 19.98
CA ARG A 391 -4.80 37.05 19.66
C ARG A 391 -5.42 35.69 19.94
N GLY A 392 -6.60 35.68 20.56
CA GLY A 392 -7.33 34.44 20.78
C GLY A 392 -7.47 33.69 19.46
N VAL A 393 -7.24 32.38 19.50
CA VAL A 393 -7.95 31.49 18.59
C VAL A 393 -9.43 31.75 18.86
N GLU A 394 -10.21 32.02 17.82
CA GLU A 394 -11.65 32.18 18.01
C GLU A 394 -12.22 30.80 18.33
N ASP A 395 -12.83 30.66 19.51
CA ASP A 395 -13.58 29.46 19.92
C ASP A 395 -14.80 29.30 18.99
N GLY A 396 -14.58 28.75 17.80
CA GLY A 396 -15.64 28.24 16.95
C GLY A 396 -16.41 27.16 17.70
N PRO A 397 -17.75 27.14 17.67
CA PRO A 397 -18.51 26.20 18.49
C PRO A 397 -18.42 24.78 17.91
N SER A 398 -17.72 23.87 18.61
CA SER A 398 -17.66 22.42 18.32
C SER A 398 -18.99 21.89 17.81
N ALA A 399 -19.00 21.49 16.54
CA ALA A 399 -20.23 21.16 15.83
C ALA A 399 -20.82 19.84 16.37
N LYS A 400 -22.15 19.82 16.56
CA LYS A 400 -22.90 18.56 16.60
C LYS A 400 -22.83 17.91 15.22
N TYR A 401 -22.74 16.60 15.21
CA TYR A 401 -22.64 15.78 14.02
C TYR A 401 -23.39 14.46 14.23
N THR A 402 -24.00 13.93 13.19
CA THR A 402 -24.83 12.73 13.24
C THR A 402 -24.37 11.75 12.17
N TYR A 403 -23.97 10.54 12.59
CA TYR A 403 -23.61 9.42 11.72
C TYR A 403 -24.60 8.27 11.96
N GLY A 404 -25.47 8.00 10.99
CA GLY A 404 -26.60 7.08 11.17
C GLY A 404 -27.52 7.52 12.31
N ARG A 405 -27.69 6.68 13.35
CA ARG A 405 -28.42 7.04 14.58
C ARG A 405 -27.54 7.63 15.69
N VAL A 406 -26.22 7.81 15.47
CA VAL A 406 -25.29 8.28 16.52
C VAL A 406 -25.07 9.79 16.40
N GLU A 407 -25.38 10.56 17.44
CA GLU A 407 -25.00 11.98 17.54
C GLU A 407 -23.78 12.14 18.45
N LEU A 408 -22.80 12.95 18.02
CA LEU A 408 -21.58 13.29 18.77
C LEU A 408 -21.16 14.74 18.49
N ARG A 409 -20.14 15.24 19.21
CA ARG A 409 -19.48 16.53 18.89
C ARG A 409 -18.14 16.30 18.21
N ILE A 410 -17.89 17.05 17.15
CA ILE A 410 -16.57 17.14 16.51
C ILE A 410 -15.68 18.08 17.35
N PRO A 411 -14.42 17.72 17.65
CA PRO A 411 -13.51 18.61 18.38
C PRO A 411 -13.13 19.84 17.56
N ASP A 412 -12.78 20.93 18.26
CA ASP A 412 -12.51 22.21 17.61
C ASP A 412 -11.25 22.17 16.74
N GLY A 413 -11.35 22.68 15.50
CA GLY A 413 -10.27 22.62 14.51
C GLY A 413 -10.15 21.28 13.76
N TRP A 414 -11.07 20.33 13.96
CA TRP A 414 -11.10 19.06 13.22
C TRP A 414 -12.03 19.09 12.00
N SER A 415 -11.64 18.34 10.97
CA SER A 415 -12.46 17.99 9.82
C SER A 415 -13.19 16.66 10.04
N HIS A 416 -14.27 16.43 9.29
CA HIS A 416 -14.99 15.14 9.27
C HIS A 416 -15.30 14.73 7.83
N ARG A 417 -15.51 13.42 7.63
CA ARG A 417 -16.10 12.84 6.42
C ARG A 417 -16.80 11.51 6.75
N GLU A 418 -17.74 11.14 5.91
CA GLU A 418 -18.33 9.80 5.88
C GLU A 418 -17.66 8.96 4.77
N GLU A 419 -17.40 7.70 5.08
CA GLU A 419 -17.01 6.62 4.17
C GLU A 419 -18.06 5.49 4.34
N ALA A 420 -18.18 4.57 3.39
CA ALA A 420 -19.36 3.68 3.25
C ALA A 420 -19.77 2.88 4.52
N GLU A 421 -18.84 2.56 5.42
CA GLU A 421 -19.12 1.86 6.69
C GLU A 421 -18.67 2.63 7.95
N ARG A 422 -18.10 3.84 7.81
CA ARG A 422 -17.52 4.60 8.93
C ARG A 422 -17.53 6.12 8.73
N SER A 423 -17.65 6.85 9.83
CA SER A 423 -17.27 8.27 9.88
C SER A 423 -15.81 8.41 10.34
N ILE A 424 -15.05 9.35 9.76
CA ILE A 424 -13.69 9.68 10.19
C ILE A 424 -13.57 11.17 10.51
N LEU A 425 -13.07 11.47 11.72
CA LEU A 425 -12.67 12.80 12.16
C LEU A 425 -11.14 12.92 12.08
N VAL A 426 -10.61 14.01 11.51
CA VAL A 426 -9.16 14.25 11.32
C VAL A 426 -8.79 15.68 11.75
N PRO A 427 -7.80 15.88 12.64
CA PRO A 427 -7.36 17.20 13.06
C PRO A 427 -6.60 17.93 11.94
N SER A 428 -6.65 19.27 11.96
CA SER A 428 -6.03 20.10 10.91
C SER A 428 -4.50 20.24 11.00
N ASP A 429 -3.89 19.90 12.13
CA ASP A 429 -2.44 20.00 12.36
C ASP A 429 -1.68 18.68 12.13
N LEU A 430 -2.30 17.53 12.43
CA LEU A 430 -1.64 16.22 12.52
C LEU A 430 -2.47 15.10 11.87
N PRO A 431 -2.55 15.04 10.52
CA PRO A 431 -3.48 14.18 9.78
C PRO A 431 -3.26 12.66 9.91
N ASP A 432 -2.11 12.24 10.46
CA ASP A 432 -1.85 10.84 10.81
C ASP A 432 -2.66 10.36 12.03
N ARG A 433 -3.27 11.29 12.78
CA ARG A 433 -4.20 10.98 13.86
C ARG A 433 -5.63 11.09 13.37
N ARG A 434 -6.51 10.24 13.88
CA ARG A 434 -7.94 10.27 13.55
C ARG A 434 -8.79 9.60 14.62
N ILE A 435 -10.06 10.01 14.69
CA ILE A 435 -11.10 9.31 15.45
C ILE A 435 -12.03 8.68 14.42
N VAL A 436 -12.02 7.36 14.35
CA VAL A 436 -12.89 6.56 13.49
C VAL A 436 -14.13 6.17 14.29
N VAL A 437 -15.32 6.32 13.70
CA VAL A 437 -16.60 5.91 14.30
C VAL A 437 -17.30 4.94 13.36
N THR A 438 -17.41 3.69 13.78
CA THR A 438 -18.16 2.63 13.10
C THR A 438 -19.41 2.28 13.89
N THR A 439 -20.43 1.81 13.19
CA THR A 439 -21.69 1.34 13.79
C THR A 439 -22.11 0.03 13.18
N THR A 440 -22.64 -0.89 13.97
CA THR A 440 -23.19 -2.16 13.47
C THR A 440 -24.52 -2.44 14.12
N VAL A 441 -25.55 -2.66 13.29
CA VAL A 441 -26.89 -3.05 13.75
C VAL A 441 -26.84 -4.48 14.28
N LEU A 442 -27.35 -4.69 15.48
CA LEU A 442 -27.42 -5.98 16.15
C LEU A 442 -28.78 -6.64 15.91
N ARG A 443 -28.91 -7.90 16.35
CA ARG A 443 -30.21 -8.55 16.51
C ARG A 443 -30.99 -7.81 17.61
N PRO A 444 -32.30 -7.54 17.44
CA PRO A 444 -33.12 -6.97 18.51
C PRO A 444 -33.03 -7.73 19.83
N GLY A 445 -32.75 -7.00 20.91
CA GLY A 445 -32.46 -7.55 22.23
C GLY A 445 -31.15 -8.34 22.31
N ALA A 446 -30.11 -7.90 21.59
CA ALA A 446 -28.73 -8.37 21.80
C ALA A 446 -28.15 -7.71 23.05
N SER A 447 -27.39 -8.46 23.86
CA SER A 447 -26.85 -7.93 25.11
C SER A 447 -25.39 -7.47 24.99
N PHE A 448 -24.98 -6.56 25.89
CA PHE A 448 -23.58 -6.18 26.03
C PHE A 448 -22.68 -7.40 26.31
N ASP A 449 -23.16 -8.36 27.11
CA ASP A 449 -22.40 -9.58 27.43
C ASP A 449 -22.23 -10.52 26.23
N GLU A 450 -23.25 -10.64 25.37
CA GLU A 450 -23.14 -11.37 24.09
C GLU A 450 -22.07 -10.74 23.19
N VAL A 451 -22.11 -9.42 23.00
CA VAL A 451 -21.10 -8.68 22.22
C VAL A 451 -19.71 -8.78 22.86
N ALA A 452 -19.62 -8.80 24.19
CA ALA A 452 -18.37 -8.97 24.92
C ALA A 452 -17.80 -10.39 24.81
N ASP A 453 -18.63 -11.43 24.73
CA ASP A 453 -18.22 -12.82 24.46
C ASP A 453 -17.73 -12.99 23.02
N ASP A 454 -18.48 -12.51 22.03
CA ASP A 454 -18.07 -12.52 20.61
C ASP A 454 -16.73 -11.80 20.41
N LEU A 455 -16.58 -10.59 20.96
CA LEU A 455 -15.32 -9.84 20.89
C LEU A 455 -14.19 -10.56 21.63
N SER A 456 -14.46 -11.17 22.78
CA SER A 456 -13.46 -11.98 23.50
C SER A 456 -12.98 -13.17 22.66
N ALA A 457 -13.88 -13.84 21.93
CA ALA A 457 -13.54 -14.94 21.04
C ALA A 457 -12.70 -14.47 19.85
N MET A 458 -13.04 -13.33 19.23
CA MET A 458 -12.27 -12.76 18.11
C MET A 458 -10.87 -12.30 18.53
N VAL A 459 -10.75 -11.59 19.66
CA VAL A 459 -9.44 -11.18 20.19
C VAL A 459 -8.60 -12.40 20.58
N ALA A 460 -9.20 -13.42 21.21
CA ALA A 460 -8.49 -14.66 21.54
C ALA A 460 -8.02 -15.44 20.30
N ALA A 461 -8.77 -15.40 19.20
CA ALA A 461 -8.40 -16.03 17.94
C ALA A 461 -7.21 -15.33 17.23
N ARG A 462 -7.01 -14.03 17.44
CA ARG A 462 -5.95 -13.20 16.84
C ARG A 462 -4.78 -12.87 17.77
N ALA A 463 -4.81 -13.38 19.01
CA ALA A 463 -3.81 -13.10 20.03
C ALA A 463 -2.39 -13.62 19.67
N SER A 464 -2.27 -14.53 18.70
CA SER A 464 -0.98 -15.00 18.16
C SER A 464 -0.25 -13.95 17.33
N ASP A 465 -0.98 -13.00 16.75
CA ASP A 465 -0.50 -12.23 15.59
C ASP A 465 0.05 -10.86 16.02
N GLY A 466 -0.12 -10.50 17.30
CA GLY A 466 0.37 -9.26 17.90
C GLY A 466 -0.42 -8.00 17.49
N VAL A 467 -1.42 -8.16 16.64
CA VAL A 467 -2.27 -7.09 16.10
C VAL A 467 -3.24 -6.54 17.15
N VAL A 468 -3.97 -7.44 17.84
CA VAL A 468 -5.03 -7.07 18.78
C VAL A 468 -4.65 -7.48 20.21
N GLY A 469 -4.86 -6.60 21.18
CA GLY A 469 -4.46 -6.80 22.58
C GLY A 469 -5.26 -5.98 23.59
N ASP A 470 -4.88 -6.07 24.86
CA ASP A 470 -5.40 -5.27 25.98
C ASP A 470 -6.93 -5.21 26.13
N LEU A 471 -7.67 -6.27 25.74
CA LEU A 471 -9.12 -6.30 25.85
C LEU A 471 -9.58 -6.22 27.32
N ILE A 472 -10.26 -5.12 27.66
CA ILE A 472 -10.98 -4.92 28.91
C ILE A 472 -12.47 -5.12 28.62
N ARG A 473 -13.06 -6.17 29.21
CA ARG A 473 -14.46 -6.56 28.95
C ARG A 473 -15.52 -5.62 29.50
N ALA A 474 -15.21 -4.89 30.57
CA ALA A 474 -16.11 -3.90 31.15
C ALA A 474 -15.27 -2.77 31.76
N ARG A 475 -15.39 -1.58 31.20
CA ARG A 475 -14.76 -0.34 31.66
C ARG A 475 -15.84 0.72 31.81
N ASP A 476 -15.86 1.44 32.93
CA ASP A 476 -16.68 2.64 33.04
C ASP A 476 -16.04 3.77 32.22
N ILE A 477 -16.83 4.38 31.34
CA ILE A 477 -16.46 5.55 30.55
C ILE A 477 -17.60 6.56 30.65
N GLY A 478 -17.53 7.43 31.65
CA GLY A 478 -18.51 8.48 31.89
C GLY A 478 -19.86 7.97 32.42
N GLY A 479 -19.88 6.87 33.17
CA GLY A 479 -21.12 6.22 33.64
C GLY A 479 -21.74 5.24 32.63
N ARG A 480 -21.15 5.05 31.45
CA ARG A 480 -21.52 4.02 30.47
C ARG A 480 -20.50 2.88 30.53
N VAL A 481 -21.00 1.64 30.50
CA VAL A 481 -20.12 0.45 30.43
C VAL A 481 -19.69 0.26 28.97
N ALA A 482 -18.38 0.16 28.75
CA ALA A 482 -17.77 -0.05 27.45
C ALA A 482 -16.86 -1.28 27.45
N LEU A 483 -16.71 -1.90 26.28
CA LEU A 483 -15.53 -2.72 25.95
C LEU A 483 -14.43 -1.77 25.47
N SER A 484 -13.16 -2.07 25.78
CA SER A 484 -12.04 -1.36 25.15
C SER A 484 -10.86 -2.28 24.88
N TYR A 485 -10.18 -2.12 23.75
CA TYR A 485 -9.02 -2.92 23.37
C TYR A 485 -8.01 -2.07 22.56
N THR A 486 -6.77 -2.54 22.49
CA THR A 486 -5.70 -1.94 21.69
C THR A 486 -5.55 -2.70 20.38
N GLU A 487 -5.40 -1.99 19.27
CA GLU A 487 -5.04 -2.56 17.96
C GLU A 487 -3.78 -1.89 17.40
N SER A 488 -2.94 -2.64 16.70
CA SER A 488 -1.81 -2.13 15.91
C SER A 488 -2.03 -2.50 14.43
N PRO A 489 -2.68 -1.62 13.63
CA PRO A 489 -2.94 -1.87 12.21
C PRO A 489 -1.67 -2.12 11.38
N ASP A 490 -0.58 -1.51 11.82
CA ASP A 490 0.76 -1.65 11.29
C ASP A 490 1.78 -1.47 12.43
N ILE A 491 3.08 -1.44 12.10
CA ILE A 491 4.16 -1.32 13.10
C ILE A 491 4.25 0.08 13.73
N ASP A 492 3.87 1.13 12.99
CA ASP A 492 4.01 2.54 13.31
C ASP A 492 2.74 3.16 13.91
N SER A 493 1.57 2.50 13.79
CA SER A 493 0.27 2.98 14.27
C SER A 493 -0.28 2.20 15.47
N THR A 494 -1.24 2.79 16.17
CA THR A 494 -2.03 2.16 17.24
C THR A 494 -3.43 2.77 17.29
N VAL A 495 -4.47 1.95 17.45
CA VAL A 495 -5.85 2.38 17.66
C VAL A 495 -6.31 1.93 19.04
N ASN A 496 -6.74 2.89 19.86
CA ASN A 496 -7.42 2.62 21.12
C ASN A 496 -8.92 2.58 20.86
N TRP A 497 -9.51 1.38 20.83
CA TRP A 497 -10.94 1.20 20.56
C TRP A 497 -11.77 1.26 21.84
N GLN A 498 -12.95 1.88 21.72
CA GLN A 498 -13.98 1.96 22.77
C GLN A 498 -15.33 1.60 22.14
N ILE A 499 -16.02 0.59 22.68
CA ILE A 499 -17.26 0.04 22.11
C ILE A 499 -18.39 0.12 23.14
N PHE A 500 -19.53 0.62 22.67
CA PHE A 500 -20.79 0.72 23.42
C PHE A 500 -21.87 -0.12 22.73
N VAL A 501 -22.84 -0.62 23.49
CA VAL A 501 -24.00 -1.37 22.99
C VAL A 501 -25.26 -0.72 23.55
N GLU A 502 -26.08 -0.14 22.68
CA GLU A 502 -27.20 0.74 23.06
C GLU A 502 -28.26 0.75 21.94
N ASP A 503 -29.54 0.57 22.29
CA ASP A 503 -30.69 0.50 21.36
C ASP A 503 -30.47 -0.43 20.13
N ASP A 504 -29.99 -1.66 20.36
CA ASP A 504 -29.65 -2.64 19.33
C ASP A 504 -28.57 -2.18 18.32
N LEU A 505 -27.75 -1.20 18.70
CA LEU A 505 -26.60 -0.71 17.93
C LEU A 505 -25.30 -0.94 18.70
N GLN A 506 -24.30 -1.51 18.02
CA GLN A 506 -22.91 -1.53 18.49
C GLN A 506 -22.18 -0.32 17.91
N ILE A 507 -21.71 0.58 18.77
CA ILE A 507 -21.07 1.86 18.40
C ILE A 507 -19.62 1.78 18.81
N SER A 508 -18.70 1.99 17.87
CA SER A 508 -17.29 1.64 18.08
C SER A 508 -16.38 2.75 17.59
N ILE A 509 -15.54 3.22 18.51
CA ILE A 509 -14.80 4.48 18.39
C ILE A 509 -13.32 4.18 18.52
N GLY A 510 -12.62 4.26 17.39
CA GLY A 510 -11.20 3.96 17.26
C GLY A 510 -10.37 5.24 17.26
N CYS A 511 -9.70 5.53 18.36
CA CYS A 511 -8.81 6.68 18.47
C CYS A 511 -7.41 6.28 18.01
N GLN A 512 -7.07 6.62 16.76
CA GLN A 512 -5.85 6.18 16.07
C GLN A 512 -4.75 7.24 16.11
N SER A 513 -3.55 6.84 16.51
CA SER A 513 -2.33 7.65 16.48
C SER A 513 -1.14 6.89 15.91
N ARG A 514 0.01 7.57 15.82
CA ARG A 514 1.32 6.91 15.75
C ARG A 514 1.65 6.23 17.09
N ARG A 515 2.47 5.17 17.05
CA ARG A 515 2.85 4.34 18.19
C ARG A 515 3.74 5.13 19.16
N GLY A 516 3.27 5.34 20.38
CA GLY A 516 3.91 6.18 21.40
C GLY A 516 3.34 7.60 21.48
N GLU A 517 2.52 8.01 20.52
CA GLU A 517 1.83 9.31 20.51
C GLU A 517 0.40 9.26 21.06
N GLN A 518 -0.09 8.12 21.57
CA GLN A 518 -1.51 7.93 21.95
C GLN A 518 -2.01 9.03 22.92
N ARG A 519 -1.16 9.45 23.86
CA ARG A 519 -1.45 10.53 24.83
C ARG A 519 -1.73 11.90 24.22
N LEU A 520 -1.39 12.10 22.95
CA LEU A 520 -1.62 13.32 22.18
C LEU A 520 -2.94 13.25 21.38
N LEU A 521 -3.81 12.32 21.77
CA LEU A 521 -5.18 12.15 21.28
C LEU A 521 -6.19 11.82 22.40
N ASP A 522 -5.71 11.50 23.61
CA ASP A 522 -6.54 11.03 24.74
C ASP A 522 -7.64 12.04 25.13
N ALA A 523 -7.38 13.34 25.03
CA ALA A 523 -8.32 14.39 25.46
C ALA A 523 -9.45 14.59 24.44
N GLU A 524 -9.11 14.64 23.16
CA GLU A 524 -10.03 14.79 22.04
C GLU A 524 -10.88 13.53 21.88
N CYS A 525 -10.24 12.35 22.02
CA CYS A 525 -10.90 11.05 22.07
C CYS A 525 -11.93 10.96 23.20
N ALA A 526 -11.54 11.30 24.43
CA ALA A 526 -12.46 11.33 25.58
C ALA A 526 -13.58 12.37 25.39
N GLY A 527 -13.27 13.51 24.78
CA GLY A 527 -14.23 14.54 24.39
C GLY A 527 -15.32 13.98 23.48
N VAL A 528 -14.95 13.41 22.33
CA VAL A 528 -15.91 12.78 21.40
C VAL A 528 -16.74 11.72 22.13
N VAL A 529 -16.10 10.75 22.78
CA VAL A 529 -16.77 9.62 23.45
C VAL A 529 -17.78 10.10 24.51
N SER A 530 -17.44 11.13 25.29
CA SER A 530 -18.33 11.69 26.32
C SER A 530 -19.59 12.37 25.76
N THR A 531 -19.63 12.66 24.46
CA THR A 531 -20.76 13.33 23.78
C THR A 531 -21.61 12.39 22.93
N VAL A 532 -21.23 11.12 22.83
CA VAL A 532 -21.91 10.10 22.02
C VAL A 532 -23.27 9.77 22.62
N THR A 533 -24.32 9.97 21.84
CA THR A 533 -25.71 9.63 22.16
C THR A 533 -26.36 8.91 20.99
N VAL A 534 -27.41 8.14 21.27
CA VAL A 534 -28.14 7.35 20.27
C VAL A 534 -29.54 7.93 20.09
N ALA A 535 -29.94 8.11 18.83
CA ALA A 535 -31.33 8.38 18.49
C ALA A 535 -32.12 7.05 18.52
N PRO A 536 -33.33 7.03 19.13
CA PRO A 536 -34.22 5.89 19.03
C PRO A 536 -34.68 5.66 17.59
N GLU A 537 -35.17 4.46 17.31
CA GLU A 537 -35.73 4.03 16.01
C GLU A 537 -37.17 4.54 15.78
#